data_AF-A0A484NL09-F1
#
_entry.id   AF-A0A484NL09-F1
#
_cell.length_a   1.000
_cell.length_b   1.000
_cell.length_c   1.000
_cell.angle_alpha   90.00
_cell.angle_beta   90.00
_cell.angle_gamma   90.00
#
_symmetry.space_group_name_H-M   'P 1'
#
loop_
_entity.id
_entity.type
_entity.pdbx_description
1 polymer ?
#
loop_
_entity_poly.entity_id
_entity_poly.type
_entity_poly.pdbx_seq_one_letter_code
_entity_poly.pdbx_strand_id
1 'polypeptide(L)'
;MRVIKYEESIALVAWGNSPGHKELWVMKEYGVDSSWTKVLHSVDENEELNLGKVVEVFDVRKEGKLFFSVRRESRDHEHNCELAMLDLNCHQQEHQKQQLKRLGGMNSHDYSFFGSYVESLVLLDKGEEHTVVGAV
;
A
#
# COMPACT_ATOMS: atom_id res chain seq x y z
N MET A 1 -14.87 -4.18 3.51
CA MET A 1 -14.57 -2.83 3.01
C MET A 1 -14.05 -2.02 4.18
N ARG A 2 -13.04 -1.18 3.98
CA ARG A 2 -12.43 -0.34 5.03
C ARG A 2 -12.18 1.06 4.50
N VAL A 3 -12.48 2.08 5.30
CA VAL A 3 -12.13 3.48 5.02
C VAL A 3 -10.91 3.84 5.83
N ILE A 4 -9.96 4.53 5.20
CA ILE A 4 -8.73 5.04 5.83
C ILE A 4 -8.55 6.51 5.47
N LYS A 5 -7.88 7.25 6.33
CA LYS A 5 -7.50 8.63 6.05
C LYS A 5 -6.42 8.64 4.95
N TYR A 6 -6.52 9.55 3.99
CA TYR A 6 -5.50 9.79 2.96
C TYR A 6 -5.26 11.29 2.89
N GLU A 7 -4.11 11.76 3.39
CA GLU A 7 -3.81 13.20 3.46
C GLU A 7 -4.95 14.00 4.12
N GLU A 8 -5.53 14.97 3.41
CA GLU A 8 -6.70 15.76 3.82
C GLU A 8 -8.04 15.18 3.31
N SER A 9 -8.00 13.97 2.77
CA SER A 9 -9.12 13.26 2.17
C SER A 9 -9.22 11.81 2.69
N ILE A 10 -9.84 10.93 1.91
CA ILE A 10 -10.13 9.54 2.28
C ILE A 10 -9.71 8.56 1.20
N ALA A 11 -9.37 7.35 1.62
CA ALA A 11 -9.18 6.20 0.76
C ALA A 11 -10.06 5.02 1.20
N LEU A 12 -10.41 4.18 0.25
CA LEU A 12 -11.32 3.06 0.40
C LEU A 12 -10.66 1.77 -0.08
N VAL A 13 -10.56 0.82 0.83
CA VAL A 13 -10.11 -0.54 0.56
C VAL A 13 -11.33 -1.42 0.32
N ALA A 14 -11.49 -1.88 -0.91
CA ALA A 14 -12.58 -2.73 -1.34
C ALA A 14 -12.10 -4.11 -1.79
N TRP A 15 -13.06 -5.03 -1.89
CA TRP A 15 -12.85 -6.26 -2.66
C TRP A 15 -12.97 -5.91 -4.14
N GLY A 16 -12.03 -6.40 -4.95
CA GLY A 16 -12.13 -6.29 -6.40
C GLY A 16 -13.16 -7.26 -6.97
N ASN A 17 -13.36 -7.18 -8.28
CA ASN A 17 -14.35 -8.03 -8.98
C ASN A 17 -13.98 -9.52 -8.99
N SER A 18 -12.73 -9.86 -8.71
CA SER A 18 -12.23 -11.24 -8.69
C SER A 18 -12.00 -11.73 -7.26
N PRO A 19 -12.31 -13.01 -6.94
CA PRO A 19 -12.13 -13.55 -5.59
C PRO A 19 -10.69 -13.40 -5.07
N GLY A 20 -10.56 -12.75 -3.91
CA GLY A 20 -9.25 -12.54 -3.27
C GLY A 20 -8.43 -11.38 -3.84
N HIS A 21 -9.00 -10.57 -4.73
CA HIS A 21 -8.39 -9.32 -5.16
C HIS A 21 -8.85 -8.17 -4.27
N LYS A 22 -7.92 -7.29 -3.93
CA LYS A 22 -8.18 -6.04 -3.22
C LYS A 22 -7.98 -4.87 -4.18
N GLU A 23 -8.82 -3.86 -4.02
CA GLU A 23 -8.68 -2.58 -4.71
C GLU A 23 -8.49 -1.47 -3.67
N LEU A 24 -7.63 -0.51 -4.00
CA LEU A 24 -7.52 0.74 -3.27
C LEU A 24 -7.98 1.88 -4.15
N TRP A 25 -8.92 2.64 -3.63
CA TRP A 25 -9.45 3.85 -4.22
C TRP A 25 -9.08 5.04 -3.34
N VAL A 26 -8.66 6.14 -3.95
CA VAL A 26 -8.31 7.37 -3.25
C VAL A 26 -9.16 8.49 -3.82
N MET A 27 -9.78 9.27 -2.95
CA MET A 27 -10.44 10.52 -3.31
C MET A 27 -9.39 11.63 -3.31
N LYS A 28 -8.94 12.06 -4.49
CA LYS A 28 -7.88 13.08 -4.58
C LYS A 28 -8.33 14.45 -4.08
N GLU A 29 -9.63 14.76 -4.15
CA GLU A 29 -10.22 15.99 -3.63
C GLU A 29 -11.45 15.64 -2.77
N TYR A 30 -11.41 16.02 -1.49
CA TYR A 30 -12.44 15.62 -0.54
C TYR A 30 -13.83 16.17 -0.94
N GLY A 31 -14.82 15.28 -1.03
CA GLY A 31 -16.19 15.63 -1.39
C GLY A 31 -16.46 15.79 -2.89
N VAL A 32 -15.48 15.52 -3.76
CA VAL A 32 -15.65 15.55 -5.22
C VAL A 32 -15.72 14.13 -5.76
N ASP A 33 -16.92 13.71 -6.19
CA ASP A 33 -17.18 12.36 -6.68
C ASP A 33 -16.30 11.97 -7.88
N SER A 34 -16.00 12.90 -8.78
CA SER A 34 -15.15 12.65 -9.94
C SER A 34 -13.66 12.54 -9.60
N SER A 35 -13.26 12.79 -8.35
CA SER A 35 -11.86 12.72 -7.92
C SER A 35 -11.42 11.33 -7.45
N TRP A 36 -12.33 10.36 -7.41
CA TRP A 36 -12.00 8.98 -7.08
C TRP A 36 -11.11 8.36 -8.14
N THR A 37 -9.90 7.99 -7.75
CA THR A 37 -8.93 7.30 -8.60
C THR A 37 -8.58 5.96 -8.00
N LYS A 38 -8.61 4.91 -8.83
CA LYS A 38 -8.09 3.58 -8.46
C LYS A 38 -6.57 3.63 -8.53
N VAL A 39 -5.91 3.44 -7.38
CA VAL A 39 -4.45 3.52 -7.26
C VAL A 39 -3.80 2.17 -7.05
N LEU A 40 -4.58 1.17 -6.62
CA LEU A 40 -4.09 -0.20 -6.49
C LEU A 40 -5.13 -1.14 -7.07
N HIS A 41 -4.67 -2.01 -7.97
CA HIS A 41 -5.41 -3.13 -8.49
C HIS A 41 -4.47 -4.33 -8.59
N SER A 42 -4.96 -5.50 -8.19
CA SER A 42 -4.22 -6.77 -8.34
C SER A 42 -4.70 -7.38 -9.66
N VAL A 43 -3.98 -7.22 -10.77
CA VAL A 43 -4.32 -7.92 -12.03
C VAL A 43 -3.02 -8.33 -12.75
N ASP A 44 -2.89 -9.63 -13.06
CA ASP A 44 -2.25 -10.09 -14.30
C ASP A 44 -3.39 -10.52 -15.26
N GLU A 45 -3.29 -10.52 -16.58
CA GLU A 45 -2.20 -10.93 -17.49
C GLU A 45 -1.83 -9.83 -18.51
N ASN A 46 -2.38 -8.60 -18.41
CA ASN A 46 -2.26 -7.54 -19.42
C ASN A 46 -1.78 -6.18 -18.87
N GLU A 47 -0.68 -6.20 -18.11
CA GLU A 47 0.19 -5.03 -17.80
C GLU A 47 -0.47 -3.76 -17.21
N GLU A 48 -0.43 -3.61 -15.89
CA GLU A 48 0.23 -2.47 -15.23
C GLU A 48 0.12 -2.65 -13.71
N LEU A 49 1.25 -2.86 -13.02
CA LEU A 49 1.39 -3.10 -11.56
C LEU A 49 1.09 -4.54 -11.08
N ASN A 50 2.04 -5.44 -11.34
CA ASN A 50 2.10 -6.72 -10.62
C ASN A 50 2.69 -6.52 -9.21
N LEU A 51 1.84 -6.14 -8.25
CA LEU A 51 2.20 -6.03 -6.83
C LEU A 51 2.19 -7.41 -6.12
N GLY A 52 1.88 -8.48 -6.83
CA GLY A 52 1.46 -9.76 -6.25
C GLY A 52 0.03 -9.69 -5.69
N LYS A 53 -0.41 -10.79 -5.07
CA LYS A 53 -1.73 -10.84 -4.43
C LYS A 53 -1.71 -10.03 -3.14
N VAL A 54 -2.28 -8.82 -3.18
CA VAL A 54 -2.46 -7.99 -1.97
C VAL A 54 -3.40 -8.71 -1.02
N VAL A 55 -2.92 -8.94 0.19
CA VAL A 55 -3.65 -9.67 1.22
C VAL A 55 -4.39 -8.68 2.12
N GLU A 56 -3.68 -7.68 2.63
CA GLU A 56 -4.23 -6.66 3.53
C GLU A 56 -3.57 -5.29 3.32
N VAL A 57 -4.38 -4.23 3.42
CA VAL A 57 -3.92 -2.85 3.47
C VAL A 57 -4.00 -2.38 4.93
N PHE A 58 -2.86 -1.96 5.48
CA PHE A 58 -2.74 -1.57 6.88
C PHE A 58 -3.14 -0.11 7.10
N ASP A 59 -2.53 0.81 6.36
CA ASP A 59 -2.76 2.25 6.51
C ASP A 59 -2.13 3.05 5.35
N VAL A 60 -2.51 4.33 5.24
CA VAL A 60 -1.77 5.32 4.46
C VAL A 60 -1.11 6.31 5.41
N ARG A 61 0.20 6.48 5.26
CA ARG A 61 1.03 7.39 6.06
C ARG A 61 1.08 8.78 5.46
N LYS A 62 1.83 9.66 6.14
CA LYS A 62 2.16 10.99 5.61
C LYS A 62 2.74 10.85 4.21
N GLU A 63 2.53 11.89 3.40
CA GLU A 63 3.04 11.95 2.01
C GLU A 63 2.47 10.85 1.10
N GLY A 64 1.32 10.25 1.45
CA GLY A 64 0.66 9.26 0.59
C GLY A 64 1.35 7.89 0.55
N LYS A 65 2.20 7.55 1.53
CA LYS A 65 2.88 6.24 1.57
C LYS A 65 1.93 5.13 2.08
N LEU A 66 1.54 4.22 1.22
CA LEU A 66 0.67 3.08 1.51
C LEU A 66 1.47 1.91 2.09
N PHE A 67 1.01 1.33 3.19
CA PHE A 67 1.54 0.09 3.75
C PHE A 67 0.57 -1.07 3.60
N PHE A 68 1.05 -2.19 3.07
CA PHE A 68 0.23 -3.35 2.77
C PHE A 68 1.05 -4.64 2.79
N SER A 69 0.37 -5.78 2.91
CA SER A 69 0.99 -7.09 2.79
C SER A 69 0.68 -7.72 1.44
N VAL A 70 1.70 -8.32 0.84
CA VAL A 70 1.60 -9.05 -0.43
C VAL A 70 1.96 -10.50 -0.21
N ARG A 71 1.20 -11.41 -0.83
CA ARG A 71 1.54 -12.83 -0.81
C ARG A 71 2.62 -13.08 -1.85
N ARG A 72 3.71 -13.72 -1.42
CA ARG A 72 4.73 -14.26 -2.30
C ARG A 72 4.28 -15.63 -2.80
N GLU A 73 4.39 -15.85 -4.09
CA GLU A 73 4.23 -17.19 -4.66
C GLU A 73 5.45 -18.02 -4.29
N SER A 74 5.33 -18.82 -3.24
CA SER A 74 6.34 -19.83 -2.89
C SER A 74 5.70 -21.22 -2.95
N ARG A 75 6.49 -22.20 -3.35
CA ARG A 75 6.07 -23.61 -3.45
C ARG A 75 5.90 -24.28 -2.08
N ASP A 76 6.45 -23.67 -1.04
CA ASP A 76 6.35 -24.17 0.33
C ASP A 76 5.11 -23.57 1.01
N HIS A 77 4.30 -24.45 1.60
CA HIS A 77 2.98 -24.15 2.17
C HIS A 77 2.99 -23.30 3.44
N GLU A 78 4.16 -22.86 3.93
CA GLU A 78 4.25 -21.99 5.10
C GLU A 78 4.45 -20.54 4.68
N HIS A 79 3.40 -19.74 4.92
CA HIS A 79 3.55 -18.39 5.49
C HIS A 79 4.48 -17.42 4.74
N ASN A 80 4.14 -17.11 3.49
CA ASN A 80 4.94 -16.23 2.65
C ASN A 80 4.24 -14.89 2.37
N CYS A 81 3.91 -14.12 3.41
CA CYS A 81 3.50 -12.73 3.22
C CYS A 81 4.73 -11.83 3.36
N GLU A 82 4.72 -10.69 2.69
CA GLU A 82 5.78 -9.70 2.79
C GLU A 82 5.16 -8.33 3.01
N LEU A 83 5.74 -7.56 3.93
CA LEU A 83 5.36 -6.18 4.13
C LEU A 83 5.92 -5.35 2.98
N ALA A 84 5.06 -4.55 2.36
CA ALA A 84 5.41 -3.68 1.25
C ALA A 84 4.89 -2.26 1.48
N MET A 85 5.59 -1.31 0.86
CA MET A 85 5.25 0.10 0.85
C MET A 85 5.18 0.61 -0.60
N LEU A 86 4.20 1.47 -0.87
CA LEU A 86 4.00 2.13 -2.17
C LEU A 86 3.73 3.63 -1.98
N ASP A 87 4.38 4.47 -2.76
CA ASP A 87 4.11 5.91 -2.81
C ASP A 87 2.93 6.20 -3.76
N LEU A 88 1.81 6.71 -3.22
CA LEU A 88 0.60 7.05 -3.97
C LEU A 88 0.62 8.44 -4.62
N ASN A 89 1.61 9.26 -4.31
CA ASN A 89 1.79 10.59 -4.87
C ASN A 89 2.69 10.59 -6.11
N CYS A 90 3.31 9.46 -6.43
CA CYS A 90 3.98 9.29 -7.70
C CYS A 90 2.98 9.32 -8.87
N HIS A 91 3.07 10.37 -9.71
CA HIS A 91 2.13 10.65 -10.80
C HIS A 91 2.29 9.76 -12.05
N GLN A 92 3.25 8.84 -12.08
CA GLN A 92 3.52 7.97 -13.23
C GLN A 92 3.37 6.50 -12.82
N GLN A 93 2.44 5.78 -13.44
CA GLN A 93 2.18 4.35 -13.19
C GLN A 93 3.42 3.47 -13.40
N GLU A 94 4.23 3.76 -14.42
CA GLU A 94 5.51 3.06 -14.66
C GLU A 94 6.50 3.23 -13.49
N HIS A 95 6.49 4.39 -12.82
CA HIS A 95 7.34 4.68 -11.66
C HIS A 95 6.78 4.06 -10.36
N GLN A 96 5.47 3.85 -10.25
CA GLN A 96 4.88 3.15 -9.09
C GLN A 96 5.39 1.71 -8.97
N LYS A 97 5.64 1.03 -10.09
CA LYS A 97 6.26 -0.32 -10.11
C LYS A 97 7.69 -0.32 -9.54
N GLN A 98 8.46 0.74 -9.81
CA GLN A 98 9.84 0.90 -9.33
C GLN A 98 9.90 1.34 -7.85
N GLN A 99 8.82 1.93 -7.32
CA GLN A 99 8.73 2.41 -5.94
C GLN A 99 8.13 1.40 -4.95
N LEU A 100 7.77 0.20 -5.40
CA LEU A 100 7.39 -0.88 -4.49
C LEU A 100 8.60 -1.25 -3.61
N LYS A 101 8.59 -0.79 -2.36
CA LYS A 101 9.63 -1.12 -1.39
C LYS A 101 9.17 -2.28 -0.54
N ARG A 102 9.82 -3.44 -0.71
CA ARG A 102 9.65 -4.61 0.14
C ARG A 102 10.43 -4.40 1.44
N LEU A 103 9.74 -4.43 2.57
CA LEU A 103 10.28 -4.09 3.88
C LEU A 103 10.67 -5.31 4.71
N GLY A 104 10.19 -6.50 4.36
CA GLY A 104 10.60 -7.75 4.99
C GLY A 104 9.49 -8.80 5.05
N GLY A 105 9.90 -10.05 5.29
CA GLY A 105 8.99 -11.20 5.39
C GLY A 105 8.13 -11.15 6.65
N MET A 106 6.88 -11.57 6.50
CA MET A 106 5.91 -11.74 7.57
C MET A 106 5.53 -13.21 7.66
N ASN A 107 5.57 -13.77 8.87
CA ASN A 107 4.91 -15.03 9.16
C ASN A 107 3.40 -14.87 8.95
N SER A 108 2.67 -15.97 8.77
CA SER A 108 1.27 -16.08 8.33
C SER A 108 0.40 -14.83 8.40
N HIS A 109 -0.34 -14.54 7.33
CA HIS A 109 -1.41 -13.52 7.37
C HIS A 109 -2.41 -13.76 8.51
N ASP A 110 -2.66 -15.03 8.87
CA ASP A 110 -3.62 -15.39 9.92
C ASP A 110 -3.11 -15.12 11.36
N TYR A 111 -1.80 -14.93 11.54
CA TYR A 111 -1.17 -14.81 12.87
C TYR A 111 -0.40 -13.49 13.08
N SER A 112 -0.18 -12.71 12.02
CA SER A 112 0.56 -11.45 12.08
C SER A 112 -0.40 -10.27 11.96
N PHE A 113 -1.16 -9.99 13.02
CA PHE A 113 -1.99 -8.79 13.08
C PHE A 113 -1.11 -7.55 13.26
N PHE A 114 -0.59 -6.99 12.16
CA PHE A 114 0.16 -5.73 12.20
C PHE A 114 -0.69 -4.52 12.59
N GLY A 115 -2.02 -4.68 12.62
CA GLY A 115 -2.95 -3.68 13.14
C GLY A 115 -2.69 -3.27 14.59
N SER A 116 -2.06 -4.12 15.42
CA SER A 116 -1.66 -3.74 16.79
C SER A 116 -0.38 -2.89 16.84
N TYR A 117 0.35 -2.77 15.73
CA TYR A 117 1.63 -2.04 15.63
C TYR A 117 1.52 -0.74 14.82
N VAL A 118 0.31 -0.24 14.58
CA VAL A 118 0.09 1.04 13.87
C VAL A 118 0.89 2.18 14.51
N GLU A 119 1.06 2.14 15.83
CA GLU A 119 1.90 3.07 16.60
C GLU A 119 3.40 2.87 16.32
N SER A 120 3.88 1.63 16.20
CA SER A 120 5.28 1.34 15.88
C SER A 120 5.64 1.68 14.43
N LEU A 121 4.68 1.58 13.50
CA LEU A 121 4.87 2.03 12.13
C LEU A 121 5.19 3.54 12.07
N VAL A 122 4.89 4.34 13.11
CA VAL A 122 5.15 5.80 13.11
C VAL A 122 6.65 6.06 13.16
N LEU A 123 7.43 5.08 13.64
CA LEU A 123 8.88 5.14 13.65
C LEU A 123 9.48 5.15 12.24
N LEU A 124 8.77 4.61 11.23
CA LEU A 124 9.22 4.66 9.84
C LEU A 124 9.21 6.09 9.30
N ASP A 125 8.24 6.90 9.71
CA ASP A 125 8.16 8.32 9.33
C ASP A 125 9.23 9.18 10.04
N LYS A 126 9.82 8.67 11.14
CA LYS A 126 10.84 9.40 11.93
C LYS A 126 12.27 9.15 11.45
N GLY A 127 12.51 8.12 10.65
CA GLY A 127 13.85 7.80 10.11
C GLY A 127 14.22 8.62 8.88
N GLU A 128 13.25 9.25 8.23
CA GLU A 128 13.44 10.20 7.13
C GLU A 128 13.62 11.62 7.71
N GLU A 129 14.73 11.88 8.41
CA GLU A 129 15.12 13.27 8.58
C GLU A 129 15.41 13.85 7.20
N HIS A 130 14.66 14.87 6.80
CA HIS A 130 14.98 15.68 5.64
C HIS A 130 16.41 16.16 5.78
N THR A 131 17.33 15.59 5.00
CA THR A 131 18.63 16.22 4.75
C THR A 131 18.34 17.54 4.06
N VAL A 132 18.18 18.60 4.85
CA VAL A 132 18.25 19.97 4.38
C VAL A 132 19.68 20.16 3.90
N VAL A 133 19.91 19.87 2.61
CA VAL A 133 21.12 20.31 1.93
C VAL A 133 20.96 21.82 1.79
N GLY A 134 21.39 22.53 2.82
CA GLY A 134 21.59 23.97 2.75
C GLY A 134 22.64 24.23 1.68
N ALA A 135 22.21 24.76 0.55
CA ALA A 135 23.11 25.42 -0.39
C ALA A 135 23.58 26.72 0.26
N VAL A 136 24.89 26.81 0.53
CA VAL A 136 25.61 28.07 0.76
C VAL A 136 26.37 28.40 -0.52
#